data_AF-B6G058-F1
#
_entry.id   AF-B6G058-F1
#
_cell.length_a   1.000
_cell.length_b   1.000
_cell.length_c   1.000
_cell.angle_alpha   90.00
_cell.angle_beta   90.00
_cell.angle_gamma   90.00
#
_symmetry.space_group_name_H-M   'P 1'
#
loop_
_entity.id
_entity.type
_entity.pdbx_description
1 polymer ?
#
loop_
_entity_poly.entity_id
_entity_poly.type
_entity_poly.pdbx_seq_one_letter_code
_entity_poly.pdbx_strand_id
1 'polypeptide(L)'
;MLETIDFALKIAFFVLTFLWAGKILIFRSDKQIVINPIVMLIAAILAILPPSSSTELIFGFEVIKVRIALYAIHCLIILFGLFSMRKREAIF
;
A
#
# COMPACT_ATOMS: atom_id res chain seq x y z
N MET A 1 -15.05 -14.10 5.81
CA MET A 1 -14.89 -12.71 6.30
C MET A 1 -13.50 -12.15 6.01
N LEU A 2 -12.41 -12.79 6.45
CA LEU A 2 -11.04 -12.33 6.15
C LEU A 2 -10.76 -12.25 4.64
N GLU A 3 -11.23 -13.22 3.85
CA GLU A 3 -11.08 -13.20 2.39
C GLU A 3 -11.76 -11.99 1.73
N THR A 4 -12.94 -11.61 2.22
CA THR A 4 -13.67 -10.42 1.75
C THR A 4 -12.89 -9.14 2.06
N ILE A 5 -12.28 -9.07 3.26
CA ILE A 5 -11.45 -7.94 3.67
C ILE A 5 -10.17 -7.88 2.82
N ASP A 6 -9.50 -9.01 2.61
CA ASP A 6 -8.32 -9.10 1.74
C ASP A 6 -8.65 -8.65 0.32
N PHE A 7 -9.79 -9.07 -0.22
CA PHE A 7 -10.25 -8.66 -1.54
C PHE A 7 -10.54 -7.16 -1.63
N ALA A 8 -11.27 -6.60 -0.67
CA ALA A 8 -11.54 -5.16 -0.62
C ALA A 8 -10.24 -4.34 -0.51
N LEU A 9 -9.29 -4.80 0.31
CA LEU A 9 -7.98 -4.16 0.48
C LEU A 9 -7.09 -4.29 -0.76
N LYS A 10 -7.16 -5.40 -1.51
CA LYS A 10 -6.51 -5.52 -2.82
C LYS A 10 -6.98 -4.46 -3.81
N ILE A 11 -8.30 -4.23 -3.87
CA ILE A 11 -8.88 -3.19 -4.72
C ILE A 11 -8.38 -1.81 -4.27
N ALA A 12 -8.46 -1.52 -2.97
CA ALA A 12 -7.98 -0.24 -2.41
C ALA A 12 -6.48 -0.03 -2.68
N PHE A 13 -5.67 -1.07 -2.49
CA PHE A 13 -4.23 -1.07 -2.81
C PHE A 13 -4.00 -0.70 -4.27
N PHE A 14 -4.70 -1.33 -5.20
CA PHE A 14 -4.55 -1.05 -6.62
C PHE A 14 -4.91 0.40 -6.97
N VAL A 15 -6.08 0.87 -6.55
CA VAL A 15 -6.54 2.23 -6.84
C VAL A 15 -5.60 3.28 -6.21
N LEU A 16 -5.22 3.10 -4.95
CA LEU A 16 -4.33 4.05 -4.27
C LEU A 16 -2.92 4.05 -4.88
N THR A 17 -2.38 2.90 -5.27
CA THR A 17 -1.10 2.81 -5.97
C THR A 17 -1.14 3.59 -7.28
N PHE A 18 -2.22 3.44 -8.05
CA PHE A 18 -2.40 4.16 -9.31
C PHE A 18 -2.46 5.68 -9.08
N LEU A 19 -3.25 6.14 -8.10
CA LEU A 19 -3.33 7.56 -7.73
C LEU A 19 -1.96 8.11 -7.27
N TRP A 20 -1.23 7.34 -6.48
CA TRP A 20 0.10 7.71 -5.99
C TRP A 20 1.11 7.82 -7.12
N ALA A 21 1.14 6.84 -8.04
CA ALA A 21 1.99 6.86 -9.23
C ALA A 21 1.73 8.12 -10.07
N GLY A 22 0.45 8.47 -10.30
CA GLY A 22 0.08 9.70 -10.99
C GLY A 22 0.61 10.96 -10.29
N LYS A 23 0.51 11.03 -8.96
CA LYS A 23 1.05 12.17 -8.18
C LYS A 23 2.58 12.25 -8.23
N ILE A 24 3.30 11.12 -8.23
CA ILE A 24 4.77 11.12 -8.39
C ILE A 24 5.18 11.65 -9.77
N LEU A 25 4.46 11.25 -10.82
CA LEU A 25 4.78 11.67 -12.18
C LEU A 25 4.59 13.17 -12.38
N ILE A 26 3.55 13.74 -11.76
CA ILE A 26 3.18 15.16 -11.97
C ILE A 26 3.91 16.09 -10.99
N PHE A 27 4.11 15.67 -9.74
CA PHE A 27 4.68 16.51 -8.68
C PHE A 27 5.96 15.91 -8.14
N ARG A 28 7.00 16.73 -7.97
CA ARG A 28 8.23 16.33 -7.28
C ARG A 28 8.24 16.90 -5.87
N SER A 29 8.34 16.05 -4.85
CA SER A 29 8.39 16.45 -3.44
C SER A 29 9.40 15.61 -2.67
N ASP A 30 10.12 16.23 -1.73
CA ASP A 30 11.07 15.54 -0.84
C ASP A 30 10.41 14.40 -0.05
N LYS A 31 9.09 14.50 0.23
CA LYS A 31 8.32 13.42 0.88
C LYS A 31 8.26 12.13 0.04
N GLN A 32 8.35 12.23 -1.29
CA GLN A 32 8.33 11.07 -2.19
C GLN A 32 9.62 10.26 -2.09
N ILE A 33 10.74 10.88 -1.72
CA ILE A 33 12.03 10.20 -1.55
C ILE A 33 11.93 9.11 -0.48
N VAL A 34 11.12 9.34 0.55
CA VAL A 34 10.90 8.37 1.64
C VAL A 34 9.73 7.43 1.33
N ILE A 35 8.61 7.96 0.83
CA ILE A 35 7.40 7.15 0.65
C ILE A 35 7.56 6.12 -0.48
N ASN A 36 8.22 6.48 -1.59
CA ASN A 36 8.30 5.60 -2.76
C ASN A 36 9.06 4.30 -2.46
N PRO A 37 10.27 4.32 -1.84
CA PRO A 37 10.95 3.09 -1.46
C PRO A 37 10.14 2.21 -0.50
N ILE A 38 9.42 2.81 0.46
CA ILE A 38 8.59 2.05 1.41
C ILE A 38 7.42 1.37 0.71
N VAL A 39 6.72 2.09 -0.18
CA VAL A 39 5.63 1.55 -1.00
C VAL A 39 6.13 0.40 -1.88
N MET A 40 7.30 0.56 -2.53
CA MET A 40 7.93 -0.49 -3.33
C MET A 40 8.30 -1.72 -2.50
N LEU A 41 8.86 -1.52 -1.30
CA LEU A 41 9.23 -2.62 -0.42
C LEU A 41 8.02 -3.45 0.00
N ILE A 42 6.92 -2.80 0.38
CA ILE A 42 5.68 -3.49 0.75
C ILE A 42 5.12 -4.26 -0.45
N ALA A 43 5.12 -3.65 -1.64
CA ALA A 43 4.67 -4.32 -2.87
C ALA A 43 5.54 -5.55 -3.21
N ALA A 44 6.86 -5.46 -3.03
CA ALA A 44 7.77 -6.58 -3.26
C ALA A 44 7.51 -7.73 -2.27
N ILE A 45 7.31 -7.43 -0.98
CA ILE A 45 6.94 -8.43 0.03
C ILE A 45 5.60 -9.09 -0.33
N LEU A 46 4.61 -8.30 -0.74
CA LEU A 46 3.30 -8.82 -1.17
C LEU A 46 3.39 -9.72 -2.41
N ALA A 47 4.33 -9.47 -3.33
CA ALA A 47 4.50 -10.25 -4.55
C ALA A 47 5.09 -11.65 -4.32
N ILE A 48 5.91 -11.81 -3.28
CA ILE A 48 6.52 -13.10 -2.92
C ILE A 48 5.68 -13.90 -1.93
N LEU A 49 4.65 -13.29 -1.35
CA LEU A 49 3.75 -13.99 -0.42
C LEU A 49 2.92 -15.04 -1.17
N PRO A 50 2.75 -16.25 -0.60
CA PRO A 50 1.85 -17.27 -1.13
C PRO A 50 0.42 -16.72 -1.30
N PRO A 51 -0.39 -17.35 -2.18
CA PRO A 51 -1.78 -16.96 -2.36
C PRO A 51 -2.55 -17.03 -1.04
N SER A 52 -3.53 -16.15 -0.84
CA SER A 52 -4.31 -16.09 0.40
C SER A 52 -5.07 -17.36 0.76
N SER A 53 -5.27 -18.26 -0.22
CA SER A 53 -5.87 -19.58 -0.03
C SER A 53 -4.88 -20.64 0.49
N SER A 54 -3.59 -20.33 0.58
CA SER A 54 -2.60 -21.25 1.15
C SER A 54 -2.79 -21.39 2.66
N THR A 55 -2.70 -22.61 3.18
CA THR A 55 -2.68 -22.90 4.62
C THR A 55 -1.28 -22.72 5.24
N GLU A 56 -0.34 -22.18 4.47
CA GLU A 56 1.03 -21.95 4.92
C GLU A 56 1.10 -20.89 6.03
N LEU A 57 2.06 -21.08 6.95
CA LEU A 57 2.36 -20.13 8.02
C LEU A 57 3.67 -19.44 7.72
N ILE A 58 3.69 -18.12 7.85
CA ILE A 58 4.87 -17.29 7.68
C ILE A 58 5.19 -16.66 9.03
N PHE A 59 6.37 -17.00 9.58
CA PHE A 59 6.76 -16.61 10.94
C PHE A 59 5.71 -16.95 12.02
N GLY A 60 4.97 -18.05 11.83
CA GLY A 60 3.90 -18.48 12.74
C GLY A 60 2.55 -17.78 12.53
N PHE A 61 2.42 -16.89 11.54
CA PHE A 61 1.17 -16.21 11.19
C PHE A 61 0.56 -16.76 9.91
N GLU A 62 -0.77 -16.82 9.86
CA GLU A 62 -1.49 -17.14 8.62
C GLU A 62 -1.18 -16.11 7.54
N VAL A 63 -0.84 -16.58 6.34
CA VAL A 63 -0.52 -15.74 5.17
C VAL A 63 -1.60 -14.69 4.90
N ILE A 64 -2.87 -15.04 5.02
CA ILE A 64 -3.99 -14.11 4.80
C ILE A 64 -3.94 -12.91 5.76
N LYS A 65 -3.58 -13.13 7.03
CA LYS A 65 -3.49 -12.06 8.04
C LYS A 65 -2.31 -11.14 7.74
N VAL A 66 -1.18 -11.70 7.32
CA VAL A 66 0.01 -10.94 6.92
C VAL A 66 -0.30 -10.07 5.70
N ARG A 67 -0.98 -10.62 4.68
CA ARG A 67 -1.38 -9.89 3.48
C ARG A 67 -2.33 -8.73 3.80
N ILE A 68 -3.36 -8.98 4.62
CA ILE A 68 -4.29 -7.93 5.09
C ILE A 68 -3.53 -6.80 5.80
N ALA A 69 -2.61 -7.12 6.71
CA ALA A 69 -1.82 -6.12 7.42
C ALA A 69 -0.97 -5.27 6.45
N LEU A 70 -0.29 -5.91 5.51
CA LEU A 70 0.54 -5.21 4.52
C LEU A 70 -0.28 -4.32 3.59
N TYR A 71 -1.43 -4.80 3.10
CA TYR A 71 -2.31 -3.97 2.28
C TYR A 71 -2.84 -2.77 3.07
N ALA A 72 -3.23 -2.95 4.33
CA ALA A 72 -3.71 -1.87 5.18
C ALA A 72 -2.61 -0.83 5.44
N ILE A 73 -1.41 -1.26 5.81
CA ILE A 73 -0.24 -0.38 6.03
C ILE A 73 0.07 0.41 4.76
N HIS A 74 0.12 -0.26 3.61
CA HIS A 74 0.35 0.40 2.33
C HIS A 74 -0.69 1.48 2.03
N CYS A 75 -1.98 1.16 2.21
CA CYS A 75 -3.06 2.14 2.01
C CYS A 75 -2.90 3.35 2.93
N LEU A 76 -2.59 3.14 4.21
CA LEU A 76 -2.37 4.22 5.17
C LEU A 76 -1.19 5.13 4.78
N ILE A 77 -0.09 4.53 4.32
CA ILE A 77 1.09 5.28 3.87
C ILE A 77 0.75 6.16 2.67
N ILE A 78 0.06 5.62 1.66
CA ILE A 78 -0.35 6.40 0.49
C ILE A 78 -1.33 7.51 0.90
N LEU A 79 -2.34 7.21 1.71
CA LEU A 79 -3.29 8.22 2.18
C LEU A 79 -2.58 9.35 2.95
N PHE A 80 -1.63 9.01 3.82
CA PHE A 80 -0.83 10.01 4.53
C PHE A 80 0.04 10.84 3.58
N GLY A 81 0.63 10.19 2.57
CA GLY A 81 1.39 10.86 1.50
C GLY A 81 0.53 11.85 0.73
N LEU A 82 -0.66 11.43 0.27
CA LEU A 82 -1.61 12.25 -0.47
C LEU A 82 -2.09 13.44 0.37
N PHE A 83 -2.46 13.20 1.64
CA PHE A 83 -2.86 14.25 2.58
C PHE A 83 -1.72 15.26 2.82
N SER A 84 -0.50 14.75 2.99
CA SER A 84 0.71 15.55 3.19
C SER A 84 1.09 16.42 1.99
N MET A 85 0.69 16.03 0.78
CA MET A 85 0.92 16.79 -0.45
C MET A 85 -0.18 17.83 -0.70
N ARG A 86 -1.44 17.52 -0.35
CA ARG A 86 -2.58 18.45 -0.51
C ARG A 86 -2.34 19.81 0.15
N LYS A 87 -1.62 19.86 1.28
CA LYS A 87 -1.29 21.13 1.97
C LYS A 87 -0.41 22.09 1.15
N ARG A 88 0.33 21.63 0.13
CA ARG A 88 1.09 22.51 -0.77
C ARG A 88 0.25 23.11 -1.90
N GLU A 89 -0.85 22.46 -2.29
CA GLU A 89 -1.73 22.94 -3.36
C GLU A 89 -2.70 24.04 -2.89
N ALA A 90 -2.79 24.34 -1.59
CA ALA A 90 -3.71 25.33 -1.02
C ALA A 90 -3.12 26.74 -0.86
N ILE A 91 -1.90 27.00 -1.35
CA ILE A 91 -1.18 28.29 -1.17
C ILE A 91 -1.00 29.03 -2.52
N PHE A 92 -1.66 28.59 -3.59
CA PHE A 92 -1.73 29.34 -4.84
C PHE A 92 -3.17 29.53 -5.29
#